data_AF-A0A3S0M8W3-F1
#
_entry.id   AF-A0A3S0M8W3-F1
#
_cell.length_a   1.000
_cell.length_b   1.000
_cell.length_c   1.000
_cell.angle_alpha   90.00
_cell.angle_beta   90.00
_cell.angle_gamma   90.00
#
_symmetry.space_group_name_H-M   'P 1'
#
loop_
_entity.id
_entity.type
_entity.pdbx_description
1 polymer ?
#
loop_
_entity_poly.entity_id
_entity_poly.type
_entity_poly.pdbx_seq_one_letter_code
_entity_poly.pdbx_strand_id
1 'polypeptide(L)'
;MKLFSESLMSQLEQQLKVIHLQTENPIQSAELAIKSSVTALERLKSSFIKYKSLNKKEEIEFFRDIKPKFAAKLIYYSEIYTIETNKPLGSHKTIAKYYNSELLKLKVFFKQNQEFYRYCRTANNCLDSKYYIREKYDLKLMMDSVYFQ
;
A
#
# COMPACT_ATOMS: atom_id res chain seq x y z
N MET A 1 13.15 14.10 -6.25
CA MET A 1 12.04 13.13 -6.21
C MET A 1 10.81 13.59 -5.41
N LYS A 2 11.00 14.23 -4.25
CA LYS A 2 9.91 14.63 -3.35
C LYS A 2 8.77 15.44 -4.00
N LEU A 3 9.08 16.56 -4.67
CA LEU A 3 8.08 17.41 -5.34
C LEU A 3 7.30 16.64 -6.43
N PHE A 4 7.98 15.81 -7.20
CA PHE A 4 7.34 14.96 -8.22
C PHE A 4 6.38 13.96 -7.57
N SER A 5 6.81 13.27 -6.49
CA SER A 5 5.95 12.32 -5.78
C SER A 5 4.76 12.97 -5.10
N GLU A 6 4.91 14.18 -4.55
CA GLU A 6 3.82 14.93 -3.92
C GLU A 6 2.77 15.36 -4.97
N SER A 7 3.24 15.89 -6.11
CA SER A 7 2.37 16.23 -7.24
C SER A 7 1.63 15.00 -7.77
N LEU A 8 2.33 13.88 -7.97
CA LEU A 8 1.74 12.62 -8.44
C LEU A 8 0.75 12.03 -7.44
N MET A 9 1.01 12.12 -6.13
CA MET A 9 0.07 11.69 -5.10
C MET A 9 -1.19 12.56 -5.12
N SER A 10 -1.04 13.88 -5.20
CA SER A 10 -2.20 14.80 -5.28
C SER A 10 -3.07 14.49 -6.50
N GLN A 11 -2.46 14.24 -7.67
CA GLN A 11 -3.18 13.79 -8.86
C GLN A 11 -3.93 12.48 -8.63
N LEU A 12 -3.27 11.48 -8.03
CA LEU A 12 -3.90 10.21 -7.70
C LEU A 12 -5.09 10.42 -6.75
N GLU A 13 -4.93 11.20 -5.68
CA GLU A 13 -6.00 11.46 -4.72
C GLU A 13 -7.20 12.18 -5.34
N GLN A 14 -6.96 13.12 -6.26
CA GLN A 14 -8.04 13.75 -7.02
C GLN A 14 -8.76 12.74 -7.91
N GLN A 15 -8.03 11.89 -8.64
CA GLN A 15 -8.64 10.83 -9.46
C GLN A 15 -9.47 9.86 -8.62
N LEU A 16 -8.96 9.44 -7.47
CA LEU A 16 -9.66 8.55 -6.54
C LEU A 16 -10.95 9.18 -6.00
N LYS A 17 -10.93 10.48 -5.67
CA LYS A 17 -12.13 11.21 -5.26
C LYS A 17 -13.17 11.25 -6.38
N VAL A 18 -12.75 11.54 -7.61
CA VAL A 18 -13.65 11.56 -8.77
C VAL A 18 -14.27 10.18 -9.00
N ILE A 19 -13.48 9.11 -8.97
CA ILE A 19 -13.98 7.73 -9.11
C ILE A 19 -15.05 7.42 -8.05
N HIS A 20 -14.79 7.80 -6.80
CA HIS A 20 -15.74 7.56 -5.70
C HIS A 20 -17.05 8.34 -5.83
N LEU A 21 -16.99 9.57 -6.37
CA LEU A 21 -18.18 10.40 -6.60
C LEU A 21 -19.01 9.92 -7.80
N GLN A 22 -18.36 9.31 -8.80
CA GLN A 22 -19.01 8.92 -10.06
C GLN A 22 -19.47 7.46 -10.10
N THR A 23 -19.01 6.62 -9.15
CA THR A 23 -19.26 5.18 -9.18
C THR A 23 -20.00 4.73 -7.93
N GLU A 24 -21.27 4.33 -8.08
CA GLU A 24 -22.07 3.83 -6.96
C GLU A 24 -21.72 2.38 -6.59
N ASN A 25 -21.30 1.58 -7.56
CA ASN A 25 -20.95 0.17 -7.34
C ASN A 25 -19.55 0.06 -6.68
N PRO A 26 -19.43 -0.51 -5.47
CA PRO A 26 -18.15 -0.63 -4.77
C PRO A 26 -17.08 -1.44 -5.50
N ILE A 27 -17.49 -2.50 -6.22
CA ILE A 27 -16.57 -3.37 -6.97
C ILE A 27 -15.97 -2.60 -8.15
N GLN A 28 -16.83 -1.95 -8.94
CA GLN A 28 -16.38 -1.13 -10.08
C GLN A 28 -15.54 0.06 -9.61
N SER A 29 -15.93 0.72 -8.51
CA SER A 29 -15.16 1.80 -7.92
C SER A 29 -13.76 1.35 -7.51
N ALA A 30 -13.66 0.18 -6.86
CA ALA A 30 -12.38 -0.40 -6.46
C ALA A 30 -11.52 -0.78 -7.68
N GLU A 31 -12.10 -1.38 -8.71
CA GLU A 31 -11.40 -1.74 -9.95
C GLU A 31 -10.75 -0.52 -10.63
N LEU A 32 -11.51 0.57 -10.79
CA LEU A 32 -10.99 1.81 -11.35
C LEU A 32 -9.91 2.43 -10.46
N ALA A 33 -10.10 2.40 -9.13
CA ALA A 33 -9.15 2.92 -8.16
C ALA A 33 -7.84 2.12 -8.15
N ILE A 34 -7.91 0.79 -8.29
CA ILE A 34 -6.75 -0.10 -8.46
C ILE A 34 -5.99 0.29 -9.73
N LYS A 35 -6.69 0.43 -10.87
CA LYS A 35 -6.06 0.80 -12.15
C LYS A 35 -5.32 2.14 -12.06
N SER A 36 -5.94 3.15 -11.45
CA SER A 36 -5.32 4.46 -11.22
C SER A 36 -4.11 4.36 -10.29
N SER A 37 -4.23 3.58 -9.20
CA SER A 37 -3.15 3.38 -8.23
C SER A 37 -1.94 2.65 -8.84
N VAL A 38 -2.17 1.60 -9.63
CA VAL A 38 -1.12 0.88 -10.38
C VAL A 38 -0.42 1.84 -11.34
N THR A 39 -1.19 2.63 -12.11
CA THR A 39 -0.62 3.59 -13.06
C THR A 39 0.27 4.62 -12.36
N ALA A 40 -0.18 5.17 -11.23
CA ALA A 40 0.60 6.10 -10.44
C ALA A 40 1.87 5.45 -9.87
N LEU A 41 1.78 4.22 -9.36
CA LEU A 41 2.92 3.49 -8.83
C LEU A 41 3.97 3.19 -9.92
N GLU A 42 3.55 2.82 -11.12
CA GLU A 42 4.46 2.58 -12.25
C GLU A 42 5.11 3.87 -12.75
N ARG A 43 4.38 4.99 -12.78
CA ARG A 43 4.98 6.32 -13.06
C ARG A 43 6.01 6.71 -12.00
N LEU A 44 5.73 6.43 -10.73
CA LEU A 44 6.66 6.68 -9.63
C LEU A 44 7.94 5.85 -9.78
N LYS A 45 7.81 4.54 -10.01
CA LYS A 45 8.95 3.63 -10.24
C LYS A 45 9.78 4.03 -11.46
N SER A 46 9.11 4.35 -12.56
CA SER A 46 9.76 4.80 -13.80
C SER A 46 10.54 6.08 -13.60
N SER A 47 10.01 7.02 -12.81
CA SER A 47 10.73 8.24 -12.43
C SER A 47 11.96 7.90 -11.59
N PHE A 48 11.82 7.05 -10.56
CA PHE A 48 12.92 6.61 -9.71
C PHE A 48 14.07 5.98 -10.51
N ILE A 49 13.79 5.08 -11.46
CA ILE A 49 14.82 4.42 -12.29
C ILE A 49 15.61 5.42 -13.15
N LYS A 50 14.98 6.52 -13.58
CA LYS A 50 15.64 7.57 -14.38
C LYS A 50 16.66 8.39 -13.58
N TYR A 51 16.56 8.42 -12.25
CA TYR A 51 17.59 9.01 -11.40
C TYR A 51 18.77 8.03 -11.29
N LYS A 52 19.69 8.09 -12.26
CA LYS A 52 20.84 7.16 -12.43
C LYS A 52 21.82 7.07 -11.24
N SER A 53 21.69 7.88 -10.20
CA SER A 53 22.55 7.83 -9.01
C SER A 53 21.83 8.40 -7.79
N LEU A 54 20.99 7.57 -7.16
CA LEU A 54 20.41 7.94 -5.86
C LEU A 54 21.38 7.52 -4.76
N ASN A 55 21.64 8.43 -3.82
CA ASN A 55 22.41 8.08 -2.65
C ASN A 55 21.57 7.16 -1.72
N LYS A 56 22.22 6.44 -0.80
CA LYS A 56 21.54 5.50 0.11
C LYS A 56 20.41 6.15 0.94
N LYS A 57 20.54 7.41 1.32
CA LYS A 57 19.48 8.17 2.02
C LYS A 57 18.27 8.44 1.12
N GLU A 58 18.50 8.79 -0.15
CA GLU A 58 17.40 9.00 -1.11
C GLU A 58 16.69 7.70 -1.46
N GLU A 59 17.42 6.58 -1.50
CA GLU A 59 16.84 5.24 -1.65
C GLU A 59 15.99 4.88 -0.42
N ILE A 60 16.50 5.10 0.79
CA ILE A 60 15.75 4.88 2.03
C ILE A 60 14.50 5.77 2.06
N GLU A 61 14.60 7.07 1.78
CA GLU A 61 13.44 7.99 1.73
C GLU A 61 12.39 7.50 0.73
N PHE A 62 12.82 7.01 -0.43
CA PHE A 62 11.91 6.48 -1.44
C PHE A 62 11.15 5.24 -0.94
N PHE A 63 11.86 4.24 -0.40
CA PHE A 63 11.25 2.98 0.02
C PHE A 63 10.52 3.05 1.37
N ARG A 64 10.92 3.97 2.25
CA ARG A 64 10.31 4.16 3.57
C ARG A 64 9.12 5.11 3.54
N ASP A 65 9.25 6.25 2.85
CA ASP A 65 8.31 7.35 3.01
C ASP A 65 7.46 7.62 1.77
N ILE A 66 8.01 7.43 0.57
CA ILE A 66 7.35 7.79 -0.68
C ILE A 66 6.53 6.62 -1.22
N LYS A 67 7.19 5.53 -1.63
CA LYS A 67 6.57 4.35 -2.25
C LYS A 67 5.46 3.74 -1.38
N PRO A 68 5.62 3.58 -0.05
CA PRO A 68 4.58 2.97 0.78
C PRO A 68 3.27 3.75 0.76
N LYS A 69 3.28 5.08 0.57
CA LYS A 69 2.04 5.87 0.48
C LYS A 69 1.22 5.51 -0.76
N PHE A 70 1.89 5.25 -1.88
CA PHE A 70 1.22 4.81 -3.12
C PHE A 70 0.77 3.35 -3.00
N ALA A 71 1.65 2.48 -2.49
CA ALA A 71 1.34 1.08 -2.26
C ALA A 71 0.14 0.91 -1.31
N ALA A 72 0.03 1.75 -0.27
CA ALA A 72 -1.08 1.73 0.67
C ALA A 72 -2.43 2.00 -0.02
N LYS A 73 -2.50 2.91 -1.01
CA LYS A 73 -3.73 3.13 -1.79
C LYS A 73 -4.07 1.87 -2.60
N LEU A 74 -3.08 1.29 -3.28
CA LEU A 74 -3.28 0.07 -4.06
C LEU A 74 -3.77 -1.09 -3.18
N ILE A 75 -3.10 -1.35 -2.05
CA ILE A 75 -3.50 -2.39 -1.08
C ILE A 75 -4.92 -2.14 -0.60
N TYR A 76 -5.24 -0.90 -0.19
CA TYR A 76 -6.58 -0.55 0.29
C TYR A 76 -7.67 -0.90 -0.72
N TYR A 77 -7.54 -0.48 -1.98
CA TYR A 77 -8.57 -0.75 -2.98
C TYR A 77 -8.60 -2.22 -3.43
N SER A 78 -7.45 -2.90 -3.44
CA SER A 78 -7.40 -4.35 -3.66
C SER A 78 -8.17 -5.11 -2.58
N GLU A 79 -7.98 -4.76 -1.31
CA GLU A 79 -8.72 -5.36 -0.20
C GLU A 79 -10.23 -5.07 -0.32
N ILE A 80 -10.64 -3.83 -0.62
CA ILE A 80 -12.06 -3.51 -0.86
C ILE A 80 -12.64 -4.36 -2.00
N TYR A 81 -11.92 -4.49 -3.11
CA TYR A 81 -12.35 -5.32 -4.23
C TYR A 81 -12.52 -6.78 -3.80
N THR A 82 -11.53 -7.36 -3.12
CA THR A 82 -11.58 -8.73 -2.62
C THR A 82 -12.71 -8.94 -1.61
N ILE A 83 -12.96 -7.97 -0.73
CA ILE A 83 -14.03 -8.05 0.27
C ILE A 83 -15.40 -8.00 -0.40
N GLU A 84 -15.62 -7.08 -1.34
CA GLU A 84 -16.92 -6.92 -1.98
C GLU A 84 -17.22 -8.02 -3.00
N THR A 85 -16.20 -8.57 -3.67
CA THR A 85 -16.37 -9.71 -4.60
C THR A 85 -16.62 -11.04 -3.87
N ASN A 86 -16.00 -11.26 -2.71
CA ASN A 86 -16.21 -12.47 -1.90
C ASN A 86 -17.40 -12.37 -0.93
N LYS A 87 -18.09 -11.23 -0.93
CA LYS A 87 -19.26 -11.01 -0.08
C LYS A 87 -20.33 -12.07 -0.37
N PRO A 88 -20.71 -12.87 0.63
CA PRO A 88 -21.68 -13.94 0.41
C PRO A 88 -23.08 -13.36 0.18
N LEU A 89 -23.84 -13.99 -0.72
CA LEU A 89 -25.27 -13.77 -0.83
C LEU A 89 -25.96 -14.43 0.36
N GLY A 90 -26.81 -13.70 1.08
CA GLY A 90 -27.54 -14.27 2.20
C GLY A 90 -28.15 -13.24 3.13
N SER A 91 -28.64 -13.73 4.27
CA SER A 91 -29.22 -12.88 5.31
C SER A 91 -28.22 -11.85 5.84
N HIS A 92 -28.74 -10.76 6.43
CA HIS A 92 -27.91 -9.78 7.14
C HIS A 92 -26.98 -10.43 8.18
N LYS A 93 -27.40 -11.53 8.84
CA LYS A 93 -26.55 -12.27 9.79
C LYS A 93 -25.34 -12.91 9.11
N THR A 94 -25.53 -13.48 7.93
CA THR A 94 -24.46 -14.10 7.14
C THR A 94 -23.45 -13.05 6.69
N ILE A 95 -23.93 -11.93 6.16
CA ILE A 95 -23.10 -10.80 5.72
C ILE A 95 -22.33 -10.20 6.90
N ALA A 96 -23.00 -10.00 8.05
CA ALA A 96 -22.34 -9.50 9.25
C ALA A 96 -21.25 -10.46 9.76
N LYS A 97 -21.49 -11.78 9.73
CA LYS A 97 -20.48 -12.78 10.08
C LYS A 97 -19.26 -12.71 9.15
N TYR A 98 -19.49 -12.51 7.86
CA TYR A 98 -18.43 -12.33 6.87
C TYR A 98 -17.55 -11.11 7.18
N TYR A 99 -18.14 -9.92 7.34
CA TYR A 99 -17.35 -8.72 7.66
C TYR A 99 -16.62 -8.83 9.01
N ASN A 100 -17.22 -9.48 10.01
CA ASN A 100 -16.53 -9.76 11.28
C ASN A 100 -15.32 -10.68 11.09
N SER A 101 -15.37 -11.63 10.15
CA SER A 101 -14.24 -12.50 9.83
C SER A 101 -13.11 -11.73 9.14
N GLU A 102 -13.43 -10.82 8.21
CA GLU A 102 -12.43 -9.93 7.59
C GLU A 102 -11.79 -9.00 8.63
N LEU A 103 -12.58 -8.44 9.54
CA LEU A 103 -12.06 -7.66 10.68
C LEU A 103 -11.13 -8.48 11.58
N LEU A 104 -11.42 -9.76 11.80
CA LEU A 104 -10.56 -10.64 12.58
C LEU A 104 -9.21 -10.85 11.87
N LYS A 105 -9.20 -11.05 10.55
CA LYS A 105 -7.96 -11.17 9.77
C LYS A 105 -7.08 -9.93 9.92
N LEU A 106 -7.67 -8.74 9.85
CA LEU A 106 -6.95 -7.47 10.08
C LEU A 106 -6.32 -7.40 11.48
N LYS A 107 -7.05 -7.83 12.52
CA LYS A 107 -6.53 -7.89 13.90
C LYS A 107 -5.36 -8.88 14.03
N VAL A 108 -5.46 -10.04 13.40
CA VAL A 108 -4.40 -11.05 13.40
C VAL A 108 -3.16 -10.52 12.67
N PHE A 109 -3.33 -9.93 11.49
CA PHE A 109 -2.23 -9.31 10.74
C PHE A 109 -1.52 -8.24 11.57
N PHE A 110 -2.26 -7.35 12.24
CA PHE A 110 -1.68 -6.35 13.11
C PHE A 110 -0.88 -6.95 14.27
N LYS A 111 -1.40 -8.00 14.90
CA LYS A 111 -0.72 -8.69 16.01
C LYS A 111 0.57 -9.36 15.54
N GLN A 112 0.55 -10.01 14.38
CA GLN A 112 1.72 -10.67 13.78
C GLN A 112 2.82 -9.65 13.42
N ASN A 113 2.43 -8.47 12.95
CA ASN A 113 3.35 -7.42 12.50
C ASN A 113 3.58 -6.33 13.56
N GLN A 114 3.28 -6.60 14.83
CA GLN A 114 3.28 -5.57 15.88
C GLN A 114 4.67 -4.92 16.06
N GLU A 115 5.75 -5.69 16.00
CA GLU A 115 7.11 -5.18 16.15
C GLU A 115 7.51 -4.26 14.98
N PHE A 116 7.16 -4.63 13.75
CA PHE A 116 7.37 -3.75 12.60
C PHE A 116 6.53 -2.48 12.68
N TYR A 117 5.28 -2.59 13.15
CA TYR A 117 4.44 -1.41 13.38
C TYR A 117 5.04 -0.47 14.43
N ARG A 118 5.58 -1.01 15.52
CA ARG A 118 6.31 -0.23 16.54
C ARG A 118 7.56 0.44 15.95
N TYR A 119 8.32 -0.28 15.12
CA TYR A 119 9.47 0.27 14.41
C TYR A 119 9.08 1.50 13.57
N CYS A 120 8.07 1.35 12.70
CA CYS A 120 7.57 2.44 11.87
C CYS A 120 7.06 3.63 12.71
N ARG A 121 6.33 3.36 13.79
CA ARG A 121 5.69 4.39 14.63
C ARG A 121 6.68 5.17 15.50
N THR A 122 7.76 4.52 15.95
CA THR A 122 8.80 5.16 16.78
C THR A 122 9.76 6.01 15.96
N ALA A 123 9.58 6.08 14.63
CA ALA A 123 10.46 6.75 13.69
C ALA A 123 11.93 6.31 13.79
N ASN A 124 12.18 5.12 14.36
CA ASN A 124 13.52 4.56 14.48
C ASN A 124 14.14 4.37 13.09
N ASN A 125 15.43 4.67 12.94
CA ASN A 125 16.19 4.58 11.69
C ASN A 125 17.28 3.51 11.75
N CYS A 126 17.48 2.84 12.89
CA CYS A 126 18.55 1.87 13.09
C CYS A 126 18.48 0.67 12.12
N LEU A 127 17.28 0.34 11.61
CA LEU A 127 17.07 -0.78 10.70
C LEU A 127 16.82 -0.34 9.24
N ASP A 128 16.87 0.96 8.94
CA ASP A 128 16.55 1.48 7.60
C ASP A 128 17.48 0.90 6.53
N SER A 129 18.77 0.78 6.87
CA SER A 129 19.78 0.19 5.99
C SER A 129 19.58 -1.30 5.71
N LYS A 130 18.76 -1.99 6.52
CA LYS A 130 18.39 -3.41 6.32
C LYS A 130 17.08 -3.55 5.56
N TYR A 131 16.11 -2.67 5.80
CA TYR A 131 14.77 -2.77 5.20
C TYR A 131 14.63 -2.08 3.84
N TYR A 132 15.39 -1.01 3.60
CA TYR A 132 15.10 -0.07 2.51
C TYR A 132 16.24 0.13 1.50
N ILE A 133 17.31 -0.68 1.59
CA ILE A 133 18.42 -0.68 0.61
C ILE A 133 18.36 -1.95 -0.23
N ARG A 134 18.37 -1.82 -1.57
CA ARG A 134 18.25 -2.95 -2.50
C ARG A 134 19.42 -3.94 -2.47
N GLU A 135 20.61 -3.52 -2.04
CA GLU A 135 21.84 -4.33 -2.14
C GLU A 135 22.04 -5.39 -1.03
N LYS A 136 21.21 -5.42 0.01
CA LYS A 136 21.30 -6.42 1.08
C LYS A 136 20.06 -7.33 1.12
N TYR A 137 20.07 -8.33 0.24
CA TYR A 137 19.11 -9.43 0.27
C TYR A 137 19.40 -10.37 1.45
N ASP A 138 18.97 -9.99 2.65
CA ASP A 138 18.95 -10.92 3.79
C ASP A 138 17.65 -11.74 3.70
N LEU A 139 17.72 -12.95 3.13
CA LEU A 139 16.59 -13.87 2.90
C LEU A 139 15.74 -14.11 4.17
N LYS A 140 16.32 -13.90 5.36
CA LYS A 140 15.65 -14.05 6.65
C LYS A 140 14.65 -12.93 6.98
N LEU A 141 14.80 -11.75 6.39
CA LEU A 141 13.88 -10.60 6.54
C LEU A 141 12.74 -10.62 5.49
N MET A 142 12.85 -11.50 4.49
CA MET A 142 11.94 -11.53 3.34
C MET A 142 10.52 -11.97 3.72
N MET A 143 10.35 -12.74 4.80
CA MET A 143 9.02 -13.22 5.23
C MET A 143 8.11 -12.11 5.75
N ASP A 144 8.67 -11.00 6.23
CA ASP A 144 7.91 -9.84 6.74
C ASP A 144 7.89 -8.65 5.74
N SER A 145 8.75 -8.66 4.72
CA SER A 145 8.98 -7.51 3.82
C SER A 145 8.32 -7.59 2.44
N VAL A 146 7.75 -8.74 2.04
CA VAL A 146 7.11 -8.91 0.71
C VAL A 146 6.08 -7.81 0.40
N TYR A 147 5.41 -7.28 1.43
CA TYR A 147 4.43 -6.21 1.29
C TYR A 147 5.00 -4.83 0.95
N PHE A 148 6.28 -4.59 1.19
CA PHE A 148 6.89 -3.26 1.14
C PHE A 148 7.92 -3.09 0.00
N GLN A 149 8.34 -4.18 -0.64
CA GLN A 149 9.40 -4.19 -1.67
C GLN A 149 8.92 -4.01 -3.11
#